data_AF-A0A133ZEJ4-F1
#
_entry.id   AF-A0A133ZEJ4-F1
#
_cell.length_a   1.000
_cell.length_b   1.000
_cell.length_c   1.000
_cell.angle_alpha   90.00
_cell.angle_beta   90.00
_cell.angle_gamma   90.00
#
_symmetry.space_group_name_H-M   'P 1'
#
loop_
_entity.id
_entity.type
_entity.pdbx_description
1 polymer ?
#
loop_
_entity_poly.entity_id
_entity_poly.type
_entity_poly.pdbx_seq_one_letter_code
_entity_poly.pdbx_strand_id
1 'polypeptide(L)' 'MASEAQRRASARYQKLNVKSYTIAFYPKDKELHEWLCQQESKAKYIRELIRKDMEEHMNNNPDE' A
#
# COMPACT_ATOMS: atom_id res chain seq x y z
N MET A 1 24.70 15.70 -0.05
CA MET A 1 24.36 15.03 1.23
C MET A 1 23.22 15.80 1.88
N ALA A 2 22.14 15.14 2.30
CA ALA A 2 21.04 15.84 2.97
C ALA A 2 21.46 16.31 4.37
N SER A 3 21.11 17.55 4.75
CA SER A 3 21.42 18.09 6.07
C SER A 3 20.60 17.41 7.16
N GLU A 4 21.04 17.48 8.42
CA GLU A 4 20.28 16.93 9.54
C GLU A 4 18.87 17.53 9.64
N ALA A 5 18.72 18.82 9.30
CA ALA A 5 17.43 19.50 9.28
C ALA A 5 16.48 18.88 8.25
N GLN A 6 16.99 18.54 7.05
CA GLN A 6 16.20 17.88 6.01
C GLN A 6 15.77 16.47 6.45
N ARG A 7 16.68 15.69 7.06
CA ARG A 7 16.33 14.36 7.60
C ARG A 7 15.25 14.42 8.67
N ARG A 8 15.35 15.37 9.62
CA ARG A 8 14.32 15.58 10.66
C ARG A 8 12.97 15.97 10.05
N ALA A 9 12.96 16.83 9.03
CA ALA A 9 11.74 17.22 8.34
C ALA A 9 11.07 16.03 7.62
N SER A 10 11.84 15.21 6.87
CA SER A 10 11.31 14.02 6.20
C SER A 10 10.74 13.00 7.19
N ALA A 11 11.43 12.75 8.31
CA ALA A 11 10.96 11.85 9.35
C ALA A 11 9.65 12.34 9.99
N ARG A 12 9.52 13.65 10.23
CA ARG A 12 8.26 14.23 10.74
C ARG A 12 7.11 14.07 9.75
N TYR A 13 7.35 14.32 8.46
CA TYR A 13 6.32 14.15 7.43
C TYR A 13 5.86 12.71 7.33
N GLN A 14 6.79 11.76 7.30
CA GLN A 14 6.50 10.32 7.26
C GLN A 14 5.67 9.90 8.47
N LYS A 15 6.09 10.28 9.68
CA LYS A 15 5.37 9.93 10.92
C LYS A 15 3.94 10.47 10.96
N LEU A 16 3.72 11.68 10.46
CA LEU A 16 2.43 12.36 10.57
C LEU A 16 1.45 12.00 9.44
N ASN A 17 1.95 11.85 8.22
CA ASN A 17 1.10 11.77 7.01
C ASN A 17 1.12 10.41 6.33
N VAL A 18 2.12 9.57 6.58
CA VAL A 18 2.22 8.27 5.93
C VAL A 18 1.65 7.21 6.86
N LYS A 19 0.62 6.50 6.38
CA LYS A 19 0.10 5.30 7.03
C LYS A 19 0.63 4.09 6.28
N SER A 20 1.32 3.21 6.99
CA SER A 20 1.87 1.96 6.45
C SER A 20 1.08 0.77 6.98
N TYR A 21 0.81 -0.19 6.11
CA TYR A 21 0.26 -1.48 6.48
C TYR A 21 1.25 -2.58 6.08
N THR A 22 1.51 -3.52 6.99
CA THR A 22 2.42 -4.65 6.75
C THR A 22 1.59 -5.91 6.55
N ILE A 23 1.79 -6.58 5.41
CA ILE A 23 1.15 -7.85 5.08
C ILE A 23 2.18 -8.95 5.26
N ALA A 24 1.90 -9.93 6.13
CA ALA A 24 2.67 -11.15 6.25
C ALA A 24 2.04 -12.24 5.37
N PHE A 25 2.86 -12.89 4.54
CA PHE A 25 2.44 -14.04 3.74
C PHE A 25 2.94 -15.32 4.43
N TYR A 26 2.03 -16.18 4.85
CA TYR A 26 2.36 -17.45 5.47
C TYR A 26 2.54 -18.54 4.40
N PRO A 27 3.05 -19.73 4.73
CA PRO A 27 3.31 -20.79 3.74
C PRO A 27 2.09 -21.18 2.89
N LYS A 28 0.87 -20.97 3.40
CA LYS A 28 -0.38 -21.20 2.66
C LYS A 28 -0.65 -20.15 1.58
N ASP A 29 -0.09 -18.96 1.74
CA ASP A 29 -0.24 -17.82 0.82
C ASP A 29 0.99 -17.68 -0.09
N LYS A 30 1.81 -18.73 -0.18
CA LYS A 30 3.05 -18.72 -0.97
C LYS A 30 2.78 -18.33 -2.42
N GLU A 31 1.73 -18.86 -3.01
CA GLU A 31 1.33 -18.57 -4.39
C GLU A 31 0.94 -17.08 -4.57
N LEU A 32 0.25 -16.49 -3.58
CA LEU A 32 -0.10 -15.06 -3.61
C LEU A 32 1.15 -14.18 -3.52
N HIS A 33 2.11 -14.57 -2.67
CA HIS A 33 3.37 -13.86 -2.56
C HIS A 33 4.19 -13.95 -3.86
N GLU A 34 4.25 -15.13 -4.48
CA GLU A 34 4.92 -15.34 -5.76
C GLU A 34 4.27 -14.50 -6.87
N TRP A 35 2.93 -14.46 -6.91
CA TRP A 35 2.18 -13.63 -7.84
C TRP A 35 2.46 -12.14 -7.67
N LEU A 36 2.51 -11.65 -6.43
CA LEU A 36 2.88 -10.27 -6.11
C LEU A 36 4.34 -9.98 -6.53
N CYS A 37 5.24 -10.95 -6.38
CA CYS A 37 6.64 -10.83 -6.75
C CYS A 37 6.87 -10.63 -8.24
N GLN A 38 6.01 -11.18 -9.10
CA GLN A 38 6.07 -11.02 -10.55
C GLN A 38 5.68 -9.62 -11.04
N GLN A 39 5.01 -8.81 -10.21
CA GLN A 39 4.59 -7.47 -10.58
C GLN A 39 5.77 -6.48 -10.57
N GLU A 40 5.84 -5.62 -11.59
CA GLU A 40 6.87 -4.58 -11.73
C GLU A 40 6.93 -3.67 -10.50
N SER A 41 5.77 -3.29 -9.95
CA SER A 41 5.67 -2.51 -8.72
C SER A 41 4.57 -3.05 -7.81
N LYS A 42 4.97 -3.80 -6.78
CA LYS A 42 4.11 -4.38 -5.75
C LYS A 42 3.19 -3.35 -5.10
N ALA A 43 3.77 -2.21 -4.73
CA ALA A 43 3.05 -1.11 -4.09
C ALA A 43 2.05 -0.42 -5.03
N LYS A 44 2.36 -0.32 -6.34
CA LYS A 44 1.39 0.21 -7.32
C LYS A 44 0.25 -0.79 -7.52
N TYR A 45 0.59 -2.05 -7.73
CA TYR A 45 -0.36 -3.14 -7.94
C TYR A 45 -1.38 -3.25 -6.80
N ILE A 46 -0.91 -3.31 -5.55
CA ILE A 46 -1.79 -3.38 -4.37
C ILE A 46 -2.69 -2.14 -4.28
N ARG A 47 -2.16 -0.94 -4.54
CA ARG A 47 -2.96 0.31 -4.51
C ARG A 47 -4.03 0.35 -5.59
N GLU A 48 -3.76 -0.21 -6.76
CA GLU A 48 -4.75 -0.31 -7.85
C GLU A 48 -5.83 -1.34 -7.53
N LEU A 49 -5.47 -2.48 -6.95
CA LEU A 49 -6.45 -3.47 -6.49
C LEU A 49 -7.39 -2.88 -5.44
N ILE A 50 -6.86 -2.23 -4.40
CA ILE A 50 -7.67 -1.59 -3.35
C ILE A 50 -8.57 -0.50 -3.94
N ARG A 51 -8.07 0.28 -4.91
CA ARG A 51 -8.88 1.33 -5.54
C ARG A 51 -10.07 0.74 -6.31
N LYS A 52 -9.83 -0.30 -7.10
CA LYS A 52 -10.89 -0.98 -7.86
C LYS A 52 -11.93 -1.60 -6.91
N ASP A 53 -11.46 -2.27 -5.87
CA ASP A 53 -12.32 -2.83 -4.83
C ASP A 53 -13.20 -1.75 -4.17
N MET A 54 -12.60 -0.61 -3.81
CA MET A 54 -13.34 0.54 -3.26
C MET A 54 -14.37 1.09 -4.24
N GLU A 55 -14.01 1.26 -5.52
CA GLU A 55 -14.92 1.76 -6.56
C GLU A 55 -16.07 0.78 -6.83
N GLU A 56 -15.81 -0.53 -6.85
CA GLU A 56 -16.82 -1.56 -6.98
C GLU A 56 -17.77 -1.58 -5.78
N HIS A 57 -17.25 -1.51 -4.56
CA HIS A 57 -18.05 -1.40 -3.34
C HIS A 57 -18.91 -0.13 -3.30
N MET A 58 -18.37 1.01 -3.75
CA MET A 58 -19.08 2.28 -3.77
C MET A 58 -20.16 2.31 -4.86
N ASN A 59 -19.89 1.74 -6.04
CA ASN A 59 -20.84 1.72 -7.15
C ASN A 59 -21.96 0.69 -6.96
N ASN A 60 -21.73 -0.33 -6.12
CA ASN A 60 -22.71 -1.35 -5.77
C ASN A 60 -23.56 -1.03 -4.53
N ASN A 61 -23.33 0.13 -3.87
CA ASN A 61 -24.17 0.64 -2.79
C ASN A 61 -24.94 1.89 -3.25
N PRO A 62 -26.12 1.74 -3.91
CA PRO A 62 -26.92 2.88 -4.31
C PRO A 62 -27.72 3.53 -3.15
N ASP A 63 -27.83 2.92 -1.97
CA ASP A 63 -28.68 3.45 -0.90
C ASP A 63 -28.21 3.02 0.50
N GLU A 64 -27.66 3.95 1.27
CA GLU A 64 -27.94 4.11 2.72
C GLU A 64 -27.91 5.59 3.11
#